data_AF-X1T8E8-F1
#
_entry.id   AF-X1T8E8-F1
#
_cell.length_a   1.000
_cell.length_b   1.000
_cell.length_c   1.000
_cell.angle_alpha   90.00
_cell.angle_beta   90.00
_cell.angle_gamma   90.00
#
_symmetry.space_group_name_H-M   'P 1'
#
loop_
_entity.id
_entity.type
_entity.pdbx_description
1 polymer ?
#
loop_
_entity_poly.entity_id
_entity_poly.type
_entity_poly.pdbx_seq_one_letter_code
_entity_poly.pdbx_strand_id
1 'polypeptide(L)' 'MNKFPLNDEKAQVLGYFSFMGPGEKTVFIAAGVLDNIINGYLVLTDKKLFFFFYSNITIDKKFIATYP' A
#
# COMPACT_ATOMS: atom_id res chain seq x y z
N MET A 1 -11.37 -18.43 16.54
CA MET A 1 -11.59 -17.07 16.00
C MET A 1 -10.22 -16.38 15.98
N ASN A 2 -9.53 -16.43 14.83
CA ASN A 2 -8.18 -15.86 14.73
C ASN A 2 -8.31 -14.34 14.62
N LYS A 3 -7.84 -13.63 15.65
CA LYS A 3 -7.70 -12.17 15.63
C LYS A 3 -6.58 -11.83 14.63
N PHE A 4 -6.96 -11.48 13.40
CA PHE A 4 -6.04 -10.81 12.48
C PHE A 4 -5.67 -9.46 13.11
N PRO A 5 -4.38 -9.11 13.19
CA PRO A 5 -3.93 -7.94 13.93
C PRO A 5 -4.41 -6.65 13.25
N LEU A 6 -4.60 -5.60 14.04
CA LEU A 6 -5.04 -4.23 13.69
C LEU A 6 -4.44 -3.58 12.42
N ASN A 7 -3.44 -4.19 11.77
CA ASN A 7 -2.79 -3.65 10.58
C ASN A 7 -3.63 -3.78 9.30
N ASP A 8 -4.60 -4.71 9.27
CA ASP A 8 -5.49 -4.85 8.12
C ASP A 8 -6.47 -3.68 8.01
N GLU A 9 -6.90 -3.10 9.14
CA GLU A 9 -7.77 -1.92 9.15
C GLU A 9 -7.08 -0.72 8.50
N LYS A 10 -5.80 -0.47 8.82
CA LYS A 10 -5.03 0.61 8.18
C LYS A 10 -4.89 0.41 6.67
N ALA A 11 -4.65 -0.82 6.23
CA ALA A 11 -4.56 -1.15 4.81
C ALA A 11 -5.89 -0.93 4.07
N GLN A 12 -7.02 -1.22 4.73
CA GLN A 12 -8.36 -0.97 4.20
C GLN A 12 -8.65 0.53 4.11
N VAL A 13 -8.37 1.29 5.18
CA VAL A 13 -8.58 2.74 5.24
C VAL A 13 -7.73 3.47 4.19
N LEU A 14 -6.45 3.09 4.05
CA LEU A 14 -5.55 3.70 3.07
C LEU A 14 -5.78 3.18 1.64
N GLY A 15 -6.51 2.07 1.51
CA GLY A 15 -7.02 1.58 0.23
C GLY A 15 -6.07 0.69 -0.56
N TYR A 16 -4.96 0.23 0.03
CA TYR A 16 -4.00 -0.68 -0.60
C TYR A 16 -4.21 -2.15 -0.22
N PHE A 17 -5.19 -2.46 0.63
CA PHE A 17 -5.50 -3.84 1.06
C PHE A 17 -5.69 -4.82 -0.10
N SER A 18 -6.33 -4.40 -1.20
CA SER A 18 -6.55 -5.23 -2.40
C SER A 18 -5.27 -5.74 -3.07
N PHE A 19 -4.12 -5.18 -2.70
CA PHE A 19 -2.83 -5.58 -3.20
C PHE A 19 -2.06 -6.48 -2.24
N MET A 20 -2.61 -6.80 -1.07
CA MET A 20 -2.03 -7.73 -0.11
C MET A 20 -2.53 -9.15 -0.41
N GLY A 21 -1.64 -10.13 -0.27
CA GLY A 21 -2.01 -11.54 -0.34
C GLY A 21 -2.72 -12.02 0.93
N PRO A 22 -3.38 -13.19 0.89
CA PRO A 22 -4.02 -13.77 2.06
C PRO A 22 -3.05 -13.93 3.23
N GLY A 23 -3.39 -13.35 4.38
CA GLY A 23 -2.60 -13.39 5.61
C GLY A 23 -1.29 -12.60 5.56
N GLU A 24 -1.01 -11.84 4.49
CA GLU A 24 0.09 -10.89 4.42
C GLU A 24 -0.14 -9.76 5.43
N LYS A 25 0.91 -9.29 6.11
CA LYS A 25 0.82 -8.29 7.17
C LYS A 25 1.65 -7.07 6.83
N THR A 26 1.07 -5.89 7.01
CA THR A 26 1.85 -4.64 6.95
C THR A 26 2.81 -4.60 8.13
N VAL A 27 4.09 -4.33 7.86
CA VAL A 27 5.16 -4.16 8.86
C VAL A 27 5.41 -2.67 9.09
N PHE A 28 5.46 -1.88 8.02
CA PHE A 28 5.76 -0.45 8.08
C PHE A 28 5.08 0.33 6.96
N ILE A 29 4.75 1.60 7.22
CA ILE A 29 4.17 2.53 6.26
C ILE A 29 4.83 3.89 6.46
N ALA A 30 5.22 4.54 5.37
CA ALA A 30 5.62 5.94 5.36
C ALA A 30 4.94 6.68 4.22
N ALA A 31 4.55 7.94 4.45
CA ALA A 31 4.19 8.84 3.37
C ALA A 31 5.45 9.13 2.52
N GLY A 32 5.29 9.20 1.21
CA GLY A 32 6.39 9.48 0.29
C GLY A 32 5.92 10.19 -0.96
N VAL A 33 6.88 10.78 -1.67
CA VAL A 33 6.65 11.42 -2.96
C VAL A 33 7.54 10.75 -3.99
N LEU A 34 6.92 10.19 -5.03
CA LEU A 34 7.63 9.64 -6.18
C LEU A 34 7.89 10.76 -7.18
N ASP A 35 9.16 10.93 -7.53
CA ASP A 35 9.64 11.89 -8.53
C ASP A 35 9.16 13.34 -8.29
N ASN A 36 8.98 13.74 -7.02
CA ASN A 36 8.44 15.04 -6.59
C ASN A 36 7.05 15.42 -7.16
N ILE A 37 6.37 14.49 -7.83
CA ILE A 37 5.11 14.75 -8.54
C ILE A 37 3.96 13.96 -7.91
N ILE A 38 4.21 12.74 -7.44
CA ILE A 38 3.16 11.80 -7.06
C ILE A 38 3.24 11.51 -5.56
N ASN A 39 2.22 11.98 -4.82
CA ASN A 39 2.06 11.66 -3.41
C ASN A 39 1.52 10.24 -3.22
N GLY A 40 2.08 9.51 -2.26
CA GLY A 40 1.67 8.14 -1.96
C GLY A 40 2.24 7.62 -0.64
N TYR A 41 2.26 6.30 -0.53
CA TYR A 41 2.74 5.57 0.63
C TYR A 41 3.74 4.51 0.22
N LEU A 42 4.90 4.49 0.86
CA LEU A 42 5.80 3.36 0.84
C LEU A 42 5.29 2.35 1.87
N VAL A 43 4.90 1.16 1.42
CA VAL A 43 4.32 0.10 2.22
C VAL A 43 5.28 -1.09 2.25
N LEU A 44 5.75 -1.44 3.44
CA LEU A 44 6.51 -2.66 3.69
C LEU A 44 5.61 -3.67 4.37
N THR A 45 5.52 -4.87 3.81
CA THR A 45 4.85 -6.02 4.40
C THR A 45 5.87 -7.08 4.78
N ASP A 46 5.40 -8.15 5.41
CA ASP A 46 6.19 -9.34 5.69
C ASP A 46 6.61 -10.12 4.44
N LYS A 47 6.11 -9.73 3.25
CA LYS A 47 6.41 -10.39 1.97
C LYS A 47 7.04 -9.48 0.92
N LYS A 48 6.74 -8.18 0.92
CA LYS A 48 7.16 -7.27 -0.14
C LYS A 48 7.21 -5.81 0.30
N LEU A 49 7.96 -5.03 -0.47
CA LEU A 49 8.00 -3.58 -0.41
C LEU A 49 7.37 -3.02 -1.68
N PHE A 50 6.44 -2.08 -1.55
CA PHE A 50 5.82 -1.44 -2.71
C PHE A 50 5.40 0.00 -2.43
N PHE A 51 5.33 0.82 -3.48
CA PHE A 51 4.83 2.19 -3.40
C PHE A 51 3.40 2.25 -3.93
N PHE A 52 2.47 2.66 -3.08
CA PHE A 52 1.05 2.81 -3.38
C PHE A 52 0.70 4.29 -3.55
N PHE A 53 0.07 4.64 -4.66
CA PHE A 53 -0.33 6.01 -4.93
C PHE A 53 -1.63 6.08 -5.75
N TYR A 54 -2.28 7.24 -5.64
CA TYR A 54 -3.39 7.63 -6.50
C TYR A 54 -2.85 8.49 -7.62
N SER A 55 -3.23 8.22 -8.87
CA SER A 55 -2.86 9.06 -10.01
C SER A 55 -4.10 9.49 -10.77
N ASN A 56 -4.18 10.81 -11.00
CA ASN A 56 -5.23 11.45 -11.79
C ASN A 56 -4.89 11.48 -13.29
N ILE A 57 -3.77 10.86 -13.71
CA ILE A 57 -3.31 10.89 -15.11
C ILE A 57 -4.32 10.17 -16.03
N THR A 58 -5.17 9.29 -15.50
CA THR A 58 -6.35 8.73 -16.19
C THR A 58 -7.35 8.20 -15.15
N ILE A 59 -8.48 8.91 -14.91
CA ILE A 59 -9.63 8.48 -14.08
C ILE A 59 -9.23 7.69 -12.82
N ASP A 60 -8.93 8.37 -11.70
CA ASP A 60 -8.73 7.82 -10.34
C ASP A 60 -8.33 6.34 -10.25
N LYS A 61 -7.16 5.98 -10.80
CA LYS A 61 -6.62 4.62 -10.71
C LYS A 61 -5.62 4.50 -9.56
N LYS A 62 -5.71 3.38 -8.85
CA LYS A 62 -4.76 2.95 -7.83
C LYS A 62 -3.61 2.22 -8.51
N PHE A 63 -2.37 2.61 -8.22
CA PHE A 63 -1.18 2.02 -8.83
C PHE A 63 -0.23 1.47 -7.77
N ILE A 64 0.55 0.49 -8.19
CA ILE A 64 1.68 -0.04 -7.44
C ILE A 64 2.94 0.07 -8.29
N ALA A 65 4.01 0.59 -7.68
CA ALA A 65 5.36 0.39 -8.17
C ALA A 65 6.06 -0.69 -7.30
N THR A 66 6.51 -1.76 -7.96
CA THR A 66 7.37 -2.79 -7.37
C THR A 66 8.73 -2.73 -8.08
N TYR A 67 9.82 -2.85 -7.31
CA TYR A 67 11.13 -3.12 -7.91
C TYR A 67 11.21 -4.61 -8.28
N PRO A 68 11.80 -5.00 -9.43
CA PRO A 68 11.93 -6.40 -9.83
C PRO A 68 12.73 -7.25 -8.83
#